data_AF-D5MEN5-F1
#
_entry.id   AF-D5MEN5-F1
#
_cell.length_a   1.000
_cell.length_b   1.000
_cell.length_c   1.000
_cell.angle_alpha   90.00
_cell.angle_beta   90.00
_cell.angle_gamma   90.00
#
_symmetry.space_group_name_H-M   'P 1'
#
loop_
_entity.id
_entity.type
_entity.pdbx_description
1 polymer ?
#
loop_
_entity_poly.entity_id
_entity_poly.type
_entity_poly.pdbx_seq_one_letter_code
_entity_poly.pdbx_strand_id
1 'polypeptide(L)'
;MPYFSMQQLQMAIAQLEQAIYNHEQWYKNLLRVLIARLLPDAPDLMPDAHRRCRFGQWYDSDITGFLRDHPAFVAIGQAHEQMHRSATYCSAPLKVNRAYAAWGS
;
A
#
# COMPACT_ATOMS: atom_id res chain seq x y z
N MET A 1 -0.33 27.49 -13.86
CA MET A 1 -1.02 26.19 -13.62
C MET A 1 -0.68 25.31 -14.81
N PRO A 2 0.06 24.20 -14.64
CA PRO A 2 0.27 23.28 -15.75
C PRO A 2 -1.09 22.72 -16.20
N TYR A 3 -1.40 22.86 -17.49
CA TYR A 3 -2.60 22.28 -18.06
C TYR A 3 -2.32 20.81 -18.36
N PHE A 4 -3.05 19.92 -17.69
CA PHE A 4 -2.99 18.49 -17.96
C PHE A 4 -3.69 18.19 -19.28
N SER A 5 -3.12 17.29 -20.09
CA SER A 5 -3.84 16.77 -21.25
C SER A 5 -4.99 15.89 -20.80
N MET A 6 -6.05 15.80 -21.62
CA MET A 6 -7.16 14.89 -21.35
C MET A 6 -6.68 13.45 -21.18
N GLN A 7 -5.70 13.02 -21.99
CA GLN A 7 -5.10 11.70 -21.88
C GLN A 7 -4.39 11.48 -20.54
N GLN A 8 -3.60 12.45 -20.08
CA GLN A 8 -2.91 12.39 -18.79
C GLN A 8 -3.90 12.26 -17.62
N LEU A 9 -4.98 13.04 -17.66
CA LEU A 9 -6.04 12.98 -16.65
C LEU A 9 -6.73 11.62 -16.63
N GLN A 10 -7.12 11.10 -17.80
CA GLN A 10 -7.78 9.79 -17.90
C GLN A 10 -6.88 8.66 -17.41
N MET A 11 -5.58 8.69 -17.76
CA MET A 11 -4.60 7.72 -17.25
C MET A 11 -4.45 7.81 -15.74
N ALA A 12 -4.37 9.01 -15.17
CA ALA A 12 -4.28 9.18 -13.72
C ALA A 12 -5.54 8.66 -13.01
N ILE A 13 -6.73 8.99 -13.51
CA ILE A 13 -8.01 8.53 -12.94
C ILE A 13 -8.08 7.01 -12.94
N ALA A 14 -7.79 6.37 -14.08
CA ALA A 14 -7.81 4.90 -14.19
C ALA A 14 -6.85 4.22 -13.19
N GLN A 15 -5.66 4.82 -12.97
CA GLN A 15 -4.70 4.30 -11.99
C GLN A 15 -5.18 4.47 -10.55
N LEU A 16 -5.84 5.58 -10.24
CA LEU A 16 -6.44 5.81 -8.92
C LEU A 16 -7.60 4.86 -8.64
N GLU A 17 -8.48 4.60 -9.61
CA GLU A 17 -9.57 3.62 -9.49
C GLU A 17 -9.02 2.21 -9.23
N GLN A 18 -8.00 1.82 -9.99
CA GLN A 18 -7.33 0.53 -9.80
C GLN A 18 -6.64 0.45 -8.43
N ALA A 19 -6.05 1.55 -7.96
CA ALA A 19 -5.43 1.64 -6.64
C ALA A 19 -6.47 1.45 -5.52
N ILE A 20 -7.65 2.08 -5.62
CA ILE A 20 -8.74 1.89 -4.65
C ILE A 20 -9.13 0.42 -4.60
N TYR A 21 -9.44 -0.19 -5.75
CA TYR A 21 -9.82 -1.60 -5.83
C TYR A 21 -8.77 -2.53 -5.19
N ASN A 22 -7.48 -2.30 -5.50
CA ASN A 22 -6.39 -3.13 -4.97
C ASN A 22 -6.29 -3.01 -3.44
N HIS A 23 -6.43 -1.80 -2.89
CA HIS A 23 -6.35 -1.57 -1.46
C HIS A 23 -7.58 -2.10 -0.71
N GLU A 24 -8.76 -2.14 -1.33
CA GLU A 24 -9.91 -2.83 -0.75
C GLU A 24 -9.67 -4.33 -0.62
N GLN A 25 -9.09 -4.98 -1.63
CA GLN A 25 -8.76 -6.41 -1.56
C GLN A 25 -7.66 -6.68 -0.54
N TRP A 26 -6.62 -5.85 -0.55
CA TRP A 26 -5.54 -5.90 0.43
C TRP A 26 -6.07 -5.74 1.87
N TYR A 27 -6.96 -4.77 2.11
CA TYR A 27 -7.55 -4.54 3.42
C TYR A 27 -8.37 -5.74 3.90
N LYS A 28 -9.16 -6.38 3.03
CA LYS A 28 -9.86 -7.63 3.36
C LYS A 28 -8.89 -8.75 3.73
N ASN A 29 -7.76 -8.86 3.05
CA ASN A 29 -6.71 -9.83 3.39
C ASN A 29 -6.08 -9.53 4.74
N LEU A 30 -5.74 -8.26 4.99
CA LEU A 30 -5.18 -7.80 6.26
C LEU A 30 -6.12 -8.12 7.43
N LEU A 31 -7.43 -7.87 7.28
CA LEU A 31 -8.41 -8.24 8.29
C LEU A 31 -8.44 -9.75 8.56
N ARG A 32 -8.39 -10.59 7.53
CA ARG A 32 -8.32 -12.05 7.69
C ARG A 32 -7.07 -12.46 8.46
N VAL A 33 -5.92 -11.90 8.11
CA VAL A 33 -4.63 -12.15 8.79
C VAL A 33 -4.72 -11.78 10.27
N LEU A 34 -5.25 -10.61 10.59
CA LEU A 34 -5.35 -10.12 11.96
C LEU A 34 -6.36 -10.93 12.80
N ILE A 35 -7.55 -11.20 12.25
CA ILE A 35 -8.63 -11.90 12.97
C ILE A 35 -8.30 -13.37 13.16
N ALA A 36 -7.86 -14.06 12.10
CA ALA A 36 -7.56 -15.48 12.15
C ALA A 36 -6.12 -15.78 12.61
N ARG A 37 -5.35 -14.74 12.97
CA ARG A 37 -3.94 -14.85 13.40
C ARG A 37 -3.07 -15.63 12.41
N LEU A 38 -3.29 -15.39 11.12
CA LEU A 38 -2.50 -16.01 10.05
C LEU A 38 -1.14 -15.31 9.94
N LEU A 39 -0.21 -15.95 9.22
CA LEU A 39 1.03 -15.30 8.84
C LEU A 39 0.72 -14.17 7.83
N PRO A 40 1.14 -12.93 8.09
CA PRO A 40 1.02 -11.85 7.12
C PRO A 40 1.95 -12.08 5.94
N ASP A 41 1.58 -11.56 4.78
CA ASP A 41 2.42 -11.63 3.59
C ASP A 41 3.72 -10.84 3.82
N ALA A 42 4.86 -11.41 3.44
CA ALA A 42 6.17 -10.81 3.69
C ALA A 42 6.31 -9.35 3.16
N PRO A 43 5.79 -8.99 1.96
CA PRO A 43 5.85 -7.62 1.46
C PRO A 43 5.12 -6.60 2.35
N ASP A 44 4.03 -6.99 3.01
CA ASP A 44 3.24 -6.10 3.88
C ASP A 44 3.98 -5.74 5.17
N LEU A 45 5.05 -6.47 5.48
CA LEU A 45 5.83 -6.34 6.70
C LEU A 45 7.15 -5.57 6.48
N MET A 46 7.42 -5.15 5.25
CA MET A 46 8.66 -4.45 4.91
C MET A 46 8.54 -2.96 5.23
N PRO A 47 9.62 -2.28 5.66
CA PRO A 47 9.59 -0.85 5.95
C PRO A 47 9.14 0.02 4.75
N ASP A 48 9.34 -0.49 3.54
CA ASP A 48 8.99 0.13 2.26
C ASP A 48 7.75 -0.52 1.61
N ALA A 49 6.86 -1.17 2.38
CA ALA A 49 5.66 -1.86 1.87
C ALA A 49 4.82 -0.98 0.93
N HIS A 50 4.67 0.31 1.24
CA HIS A 50 3.97 1.28 0.39
C HIS A 50 4.57 1.36 -1.02
N ARG A 51 5.89 1.24 -1.19
CA ARG A 51 6.54 1.29 -2.51
C ARG A 51 6.40 -0.01 -3.30
N ARG A 52 6.03 -1.10 -2.62
CA ARG A 52 5.93 -2.44 -3.21
C ARG A 52 4.56 -2.74 -3.79
N CYS A 53 3.52 -2.05 -3.35
CA CYS A 53 2.18 -2.20 -3.91
C CYS A 53 2.13 -1.60 -5.33
N ARG A 54 1.13 -2.01 -6.14
CA ARG A 54 0.97 -1.51 -7.52
C ARG A 54 0.84 0.02 -7.59
N PHE A 55 0.14 0.61 -6.63
CA PHE A 55 -0.01 2.06 -6.54
C PHE A 55 1.33 2.74 -6.21
N GLY A 56 2.11 2.21 -5.27
CA GLY A 56 3.43 2.77 -4.94
C GLY A 56 4.42 2.71 -6.10
N GLN A 57 4.42 1.60 -6.85
CA GLN A 57 5.23 1.47 -8.06
C GLN A 57 4.83 2.51 -9.11
N TRP A 58 3.53 2.75 -9.29
CA TRP A 58 3.04 3.81 -10.17
C TRP A 58 3.39 5.20 -9.63
N TYR A 59 3.19 5.45 -8.35
CA TYR A 59 3.47 6.72 -7.67
C TYR A 59 4.92 7.17 -7.88
N ASP A 60 5.88 6.24 -7.73
CA ASP A 60 7.30 6.49 -7.89
C ASP A 60 7.78 6.51 -9.36
N SER A 61 6.93 6.13 -10.32
CA SER A 61 7.31 6.00 -11.73
C SER A 61 7.50 7.36 -12.42
N ASP A 62 8.28 7.37 -13.50
CA ASP A 62 8.48 8.60 -14.30
C ASP A 62 7.19 9.07 -15.01
N ILE A 63 6.22 8.15 -15.19
CA ILE A 63 4.92 8.46 -15.81
C ILE A 63 4.14 9.49 -14.99
N THR A 64 4.33 9.53 -13.67
CA THR A 64 3.65 10.49 -12.78
C THR A 64 4.38 11.84 -12.69
N GLY A 65 5.41 12.07 -13.50
CA GLY A 65 6.19 13.33 -13.49
C GLY A 65 5.34 14.58 -13.60
N PHE A 66 4.22 14.53 -14.34
CA PHE A 66 3.29 15.65 -14.46
C PHE A 66 2.43 15.92 -13.21
N LEU A 67 2.33 14.96 -12.29
CA LEU A 67 1.60 15.08 -11.02
C LEU A 67 2.51 15.36 -9.83
N ARG A 68 3.82 15.17 -9.97
CA ARG A 68 4.80 15.12 -8.87
C ARG A 68 4.73 16.34 -7.93
N ASP A 69 4.56 17.53 -8.49
CA ASP A 69 4.51 18.78 -7.72
C ASP A 69 3.08 19.20 -7.32
N HIS A 70 2.06 18.43 -7.70
CA HIS A 70 0.68 18.75 -7.36
C HIS A 70 0.42 18.48 -5.87
N PRO A 71 -0.04 19.46 -5.07
CA PRO A 71 -0.18 19.31 -3.62
C PRO A 71 -1.03 18.11 -3.20
N ALA A 72 -2.12 17.83 -3.92
CA ALA A 72 -2.96 16.66 -3.64
C ALA A 72 -2.24 15.33 -3.91
N PHE A 73 -1.35 15.28 -4.91
CA PHE A 73 -0.59 14.08 -5.23
C PHE A 73 0.49 13.82 -4.17
N VAL A 74 1.15 14.87 -3.69
CA VAL A 74 2.08 14.79 -2.55
C VAL A 74 1.35 14.31 -1.29
N ALA A 75 0.18 14.88 -0.99
CA ALA A 75 -0.61 14.52 0.20
C ALA A 75 -1.06 13.04 0.17
N ILE A 76 -1.50 12.52 -0.99
CA ILE A 76 -1.85 11.11 -1.12
C ILE A 76 -0.65 10.20 -0.86
N GLY A 77 0.54 10.57 -1.33
CA GLY A 77 1.77 9.80 -1.06
C GLY A 77 2.06 9.65 0.43
N GLN A 78 1.94 10.74 1.18
CA GLN A 78 2.12 10.74 2.65
C GLN A 78 1.07 9.89 3.36
N ALA A 79 -0.20 10.03 2.98
CA ALA A 79 -1.29 9.23 3.54
C ALA A 79 -1.11 7.73 3.25
N HIS A 80 -0.68 7.39 2.03
CA HIS A 80 -0.40 6.04 1.60
C HIS A 80 0.76 5.40 2.37
N GLU A 81 1.87 6.12 2.56
CA GLU A 81 2.98 5.64 3.38
C GLU A 81 2.52 5.36 4.82
N GLN A 82 1.80 6.31 5.43
CA GLN A 82 1.32 6.18 6.79
C GLN A 82 0.36 4.99 6.94
N MET A 83 -0.54 4.76 5.99
CA MET A 83 -1.46 3.62 5.98
C MET A 83 -0.69 2.28 6.01
N HIS A 84 0.28 2.09 5.12
CA HIS A 84 1.08 0.87 5.08
C HIS A 84 1.92 0.69 6.35
N ARG A 85 2.54 1.77 6.85
CA ARG A 85 3.31 1.72 8.10
C ARG A 85 2.47 1.25 9.28
N SER A 86 1.24 1.75 9.40
CA SER A 86 0.30 1.32 10.43
C SER A 86 -0.07 -0.17 10.29
N ALA A 87 -0.31 -0.64 9.07
CA ALA A 87 -0.62 -2.05 8.82
C ALA A 87 0.56 -2.97 9.17
N THR A 88 1.80 -2.59 8.82
CA THR A 88 3.02 -3.31 9.22
C THR A 88 3.14 -3.40 10.75
N TYR A 89 2.90 -2.30 11.45
CA TYR A 89 2.94 -2.28 12.91
C TYR A 89 1.92 -3.23 13.55
N CYS A 90 0.67 -3.21 13.07
CA CYS A 90 -0.39 -4.10 13.57
C CYS A 90 -0.12 -5.59 13.30
N SER A 91 0.56 -5.91 12.21
CA SER A 91 0.80 -7.29 11.78
C SER A 91 2.13 -7.87 12.26
N ALA A 92 3.10 -7.05 12.68
CA ALA A 92 4.41 -7.49 13.16
C ALA A 92 4.36 -8.52 14.32
N PRO A 93 3.48 -8.40 15.33
CA PRO A 93 3.39 -9.38 16.42
C PRO A 93 3.02 -10.79 15.97
N LEU A 94 2.32 -10.93 14.83
CA LEU A 94 1.91 -12.23 14.30
C LEU A 94 3.08 -13.05 13.75
N LYS A 95 4.24 -12.43 13.47
CA LYS A 95 5.48 -13.16 13.15
C LYS A 95 6.02 -13.99 14.32
N VAL A 96 5.84 -13.48 15.54
CA VAL A 96 6.48 -14.02 16.76
C VAL A 96 5.66 -15.17 17.36
N ASN A 97 4.34 -15.15 17.15
CA ASN A 97 3.40 -16.02 17.85
C ASN A 97 3.52 -17.53 17.50
N ARG A 98 4.26 -17.90 16.44
CA ARG A 98 4.49 -19.31 16.08
C ARG A 98 5.87 -19.85 16.43
N ALA A 99 6.85 -19.00 16.78
CA ALA A 99 8.14 -19.47 17.29
C ALA A 99 7.97 -20.22 18.62
N TYR A 100 6.95 -19.89 19.42
CA TYR A 100 6.60 -20.62 20.65
C TYR A 100 5.70 -21.83 20.43
N ALA A 101 4.95 -21.91 19.33
CA ALA A 101 4.07 -23.05 19.05
C ALA A 101 4.80 -24.27 18.48
N ALA A 102 6.08 -24.14 18.10
CA ALA A 102 6.89 -25.22 17.55
C ALA A 102 7.73 -25.97 18.60
N TRP A 103 7.73 -25.55 19.87
CA TRP A 103 8.49 -26.16 20.97
C TRP A 103 7.61 -26.65 22.13
N GLY A 104 6.36 -27.01 21.83
CA GLY A 104 5.36 -27.48 22.80
C GLY A 104 4.72 -28.80 22.41
N SER A 105 5.51 -29.76 21.92
CA SER A 105 5.09 -31.15 21.67
C SER A 105 6.10 -32.10 22.29
#